data_AF-A0A9Q1KLI8-F1
#
_entry.id   AF-A0A9Q1KLI8-F1
#
_cell.length_a   1.000
_cell.length_b   1.000
_cell.length_c   1.000
_cell.angle_alpha   90.00
_cell.angle_beta   90.00
_cell.angle_gamma   90.00
#
_symmetry.space_group_name_H-M   'P 1'
#
loop_
_entity.id
_entity.type
_entity.pdbx_description
1 polymer ?
#
loop_
_entity_poly.entity_id
_entity_poly.type
_entity_poly.pdbx_seq_one_letter_code
_entity_poly.pdbx_strand_id
1 'polypeptide(L)'
;MENGGMQWLGSYCDQNGEKCCYPPTGKPPADFTIYGLWPYYNDGTFPYNCGGGNFDEALLKPMQDSLRKEWPSFTCPEIGRKFWVHEWNKHGTCSKSVLGEVDYFQAALNLKDKINLLQALQGAGIRPNNRLYALESIKEAITRAIGGLEPWIDCNHNAQGESQIWQVSVCVDKTGTKLVNCPFLSQGPGGLALVQCLATEFVGWKKAPEDKEYDFFYFVQQWPGSVCDDAKGPCCFPTTGRPASDFGIHGLWPNFNNGSYPQNCGPKLSFNVTQVGDLIGRLEKEWPTFACPPGDGRRFWSHEWTKHGTCSKSVFNQHEYFKEALDLKNNINLLKVLTSAGIEPNDEFYDLKDVKEAIKKGLGYYPKLQCNQDKKGNRQIYQVYICVGKLGLRRIECPVAPPPIPPKTRCPDKVQFPKF
;
A
#
# COMPACT_ATOMS: atom_id res chain seq x y z
N MET A 1 -2.81 1.29 34.14
CA MET A 1 -1.38 1.55 33.88
C MET A 1 -1.28 1.92 32.42
N GLU A 2 -0.18 2.49 31.97
CA GLU A 2 0.01 2.73 30.53
C GLU A 2 1.12 1.81 30.03
N ASN A 3 0.95 1.26 28.83
CA ASN A 3 1.98 0.57 28.07
C ASN A 3 2.57 1.56 27.07
N GLY A 4 3.84 1.89 27.24
CA GLY A 4 4.58 2.73 26.31
C GLY A 4 5.39 1.90 25.35
N GLY A 5 5.02 1.94 24.07
CA GLY A 5 5.75 1.28 23.00
C GLY A 5 6.73 2.24 22.33
N MET A 6 7.92 1.75 22.07
CA MET A 6 8.93 2.40 21.24
C MET A 6 9.20 1.53 20.02
N GLN A 7 9.15 2.11 18.82
CA GLN A 7 9.41 1.39 17.58
C GLN A 7 10.79 1.73 17.02
N TRP A 8 11.45 0.73 16.44
CA TRP A 8 12.66 0.96 15.66
C TRP A 8 12.27 1.31 14.22
N LEU A 9 12.61 2.52 13.77
CA LEU A 9 12.26 2.98 12.42
C LEU A 9 12.80 2.05 11.33
N GLY A 10 14.02 1.54 11.53
CA GLY A 10 14.69 0.74 10.53
C GLY A 10 13.93 -0.53 10.14
N SER A 11 13.37 -1.21 11.14
CA SER A 11 12.58 -2.43 10.97
C SER A 11 11.12 -2.14 10.71
N TYR A 12 10.57 -1.03 11.23
CA TYR A 12 9.22 -0.57 10.85
C TYR A 12 9.14 -0.37 9.32
N CYS A 13 10.19 0.18 8.70
CA CYS A 13 10.26 0.45 7.27
C CYS A 13 10.84 -0.65 6.38
N ASP A 14 11.42 -1.69 6.96
CA ASP A 14 12.02 -2.80 6.21
C ASP A 14 11.09 -4.02 6.13
N GLN A 15 9.82 -3.87 6.56
CA GLN A 15 8.83 -4.95 6.52
C GLN A 15 8.38 -5.27 5.09
N ASN A 16 8.06 -6.53 4.84
CA ASN A 16 7.51 -6.96 3.57
C ASN A 16 6.17 -6.27 3.27
N GLY A 17 6.12 -5.40 2.26
CA GLY A 17 4.90 -4.72 1.82
C GLY A 17 4.56 -3.41 2.54
N GLU A 18 5.21 -3.11 3.67
CA GLU A 18 5.00 -1.85 4.41
C GLU A 18 5.70 -0.70 3.68
N LYS A 19 5.13 0.50 3.77
CA LYS A 19 5.77 1.69 3.24
C LYS A 19 5.87 2.80 4.25
N CYS A 20 7.11 3.21 4.46
CA CYS A 20 7.43 4.33 5.30
C CYS A 20 7.33 5.65 4.56
N CYS A 21 6.63 6.56 5.19
CA CYS A 21 6.75 7.97 4.87
C CYS A 21 7.64 8.65 5.88
N TYR A 22 8.37 9.66 5.43
CA TYR A 22 9.13 10.52 6.32
C TYR A 22 8.45 11.87 6.49
N PRO A 23 8.63 12.52 7.64
CA PRO A 23 8.21 13.91 7.79
C PRO A 23 8.86 14.79 6.72
N PRO A 24 8.28 15.96 6.38
CA PRO A 24 8.85 16.88 5.39
C PRO A 24 10.28 17.36 5.71
N THR A 25 10.69 17.22 6.97
CA THR A 25 12.06 17.47 7.46
C THR A 25 13.06 16.40 7.02
N GLY A 26 12.61 15.38 6.29
CA GLY A 26 13.41 14.24 5.85
C GLY A 26 13.41 13.09 6.85
N LYS A 27 14.15 12.04 6.50
CA LYS A 27 14.32 10.84 7.32
C LYS A 27 15.01 11.17 8.65
N PRO A 28 14.40 10.84 9.81
CA PRO A 28 15.02 11.09 11.10
C PRO A 28 16.25 10.19 11.32
N PRO A 29 17.14 10.57 12.27
CA PRO A 29 18.31 9.77 12.62
C PRO A 29 17.90 8.35 13.06
N ALA A 30 18.84 7.41 12.98
CA ALA A 30 18.61 6.03 13.38
C ALA A 30 18.50 5.94 14.92
N ASP A 31 17.29 6.12 15.42
CA ASP A 31 16.91 5.97 16.82
C ASP A 31 15.54 5.30 16.93
N PHE A 32 15.20 4.83 18.14
CA PHE A 32 13.83 4.49 18.49
C PHE A 32 12.97 5.75 18.49
N THR A 33 11.70 5.61 18.15
CA THR A 33 10.68 6.66 18.30
C THR A 33 9.51 6.10 19.09
N ILE A 34 8.68 6.96 19.65
CA ILE A 34 7.43 6.55 20.30
C ILE A 34 6.55 5.88 19.25
N TYR A 35 6.10 4.66 19.55
CA TYR A 35 5.04 3.99 18.81
C TYR A 35 3.69 4.46 19.35
N GLY A 36 3.54 4.44 20.67
CA GLY A 36 2.38 5.00 21.35
C GLY A 36 2.36 4.76 22.85
N LEU A 37 1.29 5.23 23.49
CA LEU A 37 1.06 5.12 24.92
C LEU A 37 -0.38 4.63 25.14
N TRP A 38 -0.56 3.40 25.60
CA TRP A 38 -1.88 2.79 25.69
C TRP A 38 -2.29 2.55 27.13
N PRO A 39 -3.52 2.91 27.53
CA PRO A 39 -4.05 2.44 28.80
C PRO A 39 -4.24 0.94 28.77
N TYR A 40 -3.92 0.31 29.89
CA TYR A 40 -4.02 -1.13 30.12
C TYR A 40 -4.62 -1.43 31.48
N TYR A 41 -5.49 -2.43 31.49
CA TYR A 41 -5.98 -3.08 32.69
C TYR A 41 -5.06 -4.24 33.09
N ASN A 42 -5.09 -4.60 34.37
CA ASN A 42 -4.24 -5.66 34.92
C ASN A 42 -4.60 -7.05 34.38
N ASP A 43 -5.77 -7.20 33.76
CA ASP A 43 -6.25 -8.44 33.13
C ASP A 43 -5.79 -8.57 31.66
N GLY A 44 -4.96 -7.64 31.18
CA GLY A 44 -4.47 -7.62 29.80
C GLY A 44 -5.43 -6.98 28.80
N THR A 45 -6.64 -6.60 29.21
CA THR A 45 -7.55 -5.84 28.34
C THR A 45 -7.12 -4.37 28.29
N PHE A 46 -7.46 -3.70 27.18
CA PHE A 46 -7.12 -2.30 26.96
C PHE A 46 -8.39 -1.52 26.55
N PRO A 47 -8.70 -0.39 27.21
CA PRO A 47 -9.79 0.45 26.80
C PRO A 47 -9.40 1.26 25.55
N TYR A 48 -10.36 1.51 24.67
CA TYR A 48 -10.19 2.34 23.48
C TYR A 48 -11.49 3.10 23.15
N ASN A 49 -11.39 4.21 22.42
CA ASN A 49 -12.51 5.06 22.01
C ASN A 49 -13.42 5.50 23.20
N CYS A 50 -12.83 5.85 24.34
CA CYS A 50 -13.59 6.20 25.55
C CYS A 50 -14.37 7.53 25.44
N GLY A 51 -14.10 8.31 24.40
CA GLY A 51 -14.82 9.53 24.10
C GLY A 51 -14.63 10.63 25.16
N GLY A 52 -15.46 11.66 25.11
CA GLY A 52 -15.48 12.69 26.15
C GLY A 52 -14.32 13.71 26.10
N GLY A 53 -13.49 13.71 25.05
CA GLY A 53 -12.48 14.74 24.80
C GLY A 53 -12.34 15.02 23.31
N ASN A 54 -12.43 16.30 22.92
CA ASN A 54 -12.06 16.73 21.58
C ASN A 54 -10.57 17.04 21.59
N PHE A 55 -9.82 16.47 20.65
CA PHE A 55 -8.42 16.84 20.41
C PHE A 55 -8.34 18.35 20.11
N ASP A 56 -7.56 19.07 20.90
CA ASP A 56 -7.26 20.49 20.70
C ASP A 56 -5.77 20.67 20.37
N GLU A 57 -5.49 20.76 19.08
CA GLU A 57 -4.15 20.97 18.55
C GLU A 57 -3.46 22.22 19.12
N ALA A 58 -4.20 23.26 19.48
CA ALA A 58 -3.61 24.48 20.02
C ALA A 58 -2.86 24.23 21.33
N LEU A 59 -3.30 23.23 22.11
CA LEU A 59 -2.67 22.84 23.38
C LEU A 59 -1.30 22.19 23.16
N LEU A 60 -1.08 21.53 22.02
CA LEU A 60 0.18 20.84 21.72
C LEU A 60 1.21 21.73 21.04
N LYS A 61 0.84 22.95 20.66
CA LYS A 61 1.74 23.91 20.01
C LYS A 61 3.10 24.07 20.72
N PRO A 62 3.19 24.11 22.07
CA PRO A 62 4.49 24.23 22.76
C PRO A 62 5.40 23.00 22.62
N MET A 63 4.86 21.81 22.37
CA MET A 63 5.60 20.54 22.29
C MET A 63 5.58 19.93 20.89
N GLN A 64 5.03 20.64 19.90
CA GLN A 64 4.78 20.10 18.57
C GLN A 64 6.06 19.67 17.87
N ASP A 65 7.16 20.40 18.03
CA ASP A 65 8.45 20.03 17.43
C ASP A 65 9.03 18.76 18.06
N SER A 66 8.92 18.63 19.38
CA SER A 66 9.30 17.40 20.10
C SER A 66 8.46 16.22 19.61
N LEU A 67 7.14 16.39 19.46
CA LEU A 67 6.26 15.34 18.94
C LEU A 67 6.58 14.98 17.48
N ARG A 68 6.92 15.94 16.62
CA ARG A 68 7.35 15.64 15.23
C ARG A 68 8.62 14.81 15.17
N LYS A 69 9.52 15.06 16.12
CA LYS A 69 10.82 14.38 16.19
C LYS A 69 10.71 13.00 16.83
N GLU A 70 10.03 12.90 17.97
CA GLU A 70 10.06 11.73 18.85
C GLU A 70 8.81 10.84 18.72
N TRP A 71 7.66 11.39 18.30
CA TRP A 71 6.43 10.63 18.01
C TRP A 71 5.90 10.86 16.58
N PRO A 72 6.76 10.72 15.54
CA PRO A 72 6.31 10.77 14.16
C PRO A 72 5.45 9.55 13.82
N SER A 73 4.52 9.74 12.88
CA SER A 73 3.95 8.61 12.15
C SER A 73 4.75 8.39 10.87
N PHE A 74 5.11 7.12 10.65
CA PHE A 74 5.71 6.65 9.42
C PHE A 74 4.70 5.92 8.53
N THR A 75 3.46 5.80 9.00
CA THR A 75 2.34 5.28 8.24
C THR A 75 1.85 6.36 7.28
N CYS A 76 2.16 6.20 6.01
CA CYS A 76 1.65 7.09 4.99
C CYS A 76 0.09 7.03 4.90
N PRO A 77 -0.63 8.00 4.30
CA PRO A 77 -0.24 9.39 4.18
C PRO A 77 -0.39 10.14 5.52
N GLU A 78 -0.61 9.42 6.63
CA GLU A 78 -0.92 9.96 7.95
C GLU A 78 0.34 10.44 8.65
N ILE A 79 1.01 11.43 8.08
CA ILE A 79 2.21 12.02 8.65
C ILE A 79 1.79 13.21 9.52
N GLY A 80 2.30 13.27 10.75
CA GLY A 80 2.10 14.40 11.67
C GLY A 80 0.71 14.44 12.31
N ARG A 81 0.03 15.59 12.22
CA ARG A 81 -1.17 15.94 13.01
C ARG A 81 -2.25 14.85 13.09
N LYS A 82 -2.60 14.22 11.96
CA LYS A 82 -3.70 13.23 11.91
C LYS A 82 -3.44 12.01 12.79
N PHE A 83 -2.17 11.66 12.95
CA PHE A 83 -1.77 10.55 13.80
C PHE A 83 -1.95 10.89 15.29
N TRP A 84 -1.53 12.07 15.76
CA TRP A 84 -1.77 12.44 17.17
C TRP A 84 -3.26 12.58 17.49
N VAL A 85 -4.07 13.04 16.53
CA VAL A 85 -5.54 13.02 16.67
C VAL A 85 -6.03 11.58 16.87
N HIS A 86 -5.52 10.61 16.12
CA HIS A 86 -5.85 9.19 16.28
C HIS A 86 -5.42 8.66 17.64
N GLU A 87 -4.16 8.86 18.02
CA GLU A 87 -3.59 8.40 19.29
C GLU A 87 -4.38 8.95 20.48
N TRP A 88 -4.72 10.25 20.46
CA TRP A 88 -5.55 10.83 21.51
C TRP A 88 -6.96 10.26 21.49
N ASN A 89 -7.67 10.33 20.37
CA ASN A 89 -9.10 9.98 20.32
C ASN A 89 -9.34 8.50 20.64
N LYS A 90 -8.47 7.62 20.13
CA LYS A 90 -8.59 6.17 20.31
C LYS A 90 -8.02 5.70 21.64
N HIS A 91 -6.91 6.26 22.10
CA HIS A 91 -6.17 5.74 23.26
C HIS A 91 -6.14 6.74 24.41
N GLY A 92 -5.66 7.96 24.17
CA GLY A 92 -5.52 8.98 25.22
C GLY A 92 -6.83 9.38 25.92
N THR A 93 -7.97 9.38 25.22
CA THR A 93 -9.29 9.67 25.84
C THR A 93 -9.63 8.72 26.98
N CYS A 94 -9.12 7.49 26.96
CA CYS A 94 -9.31 6.52 28.03
C CYS A 94 -8.47 6.79 29.28
N SER A 95 -7.41 7.59 29.14
CA SER A 95 -6.56 8.04 30.25
C SER A 95 -6.94 9.45 30.73
N LYS A 96 -7.90 10.13 30.07
CA LYS A 96 -8.28 11.54 30.29
C LYS A 96 -8.55 11.92 31.75
N SER A 97 -9.06 11.01 32.57
CA SER A 97 -9.33 11.27 34.00
C SER A 97 -8.07 11.47 34.84
N VAL A 98 -6.90 11.07 34.33
CA VAL A 98 -5.60 11.16 35.00
C VAL A 98 -4.59 11.94 34.15
N LEU A 99 -4.57 11.67 32.85
CA LEU A 99 -3.72 12.32 31.85
C LEU A 99 -4.61 13.10 30.89
N GLY A 100 -4.71 14.41 31.08
CA GLY A 100 -5.30 15.30 30.08
C GLY A 100 -4.51 15.25 28.76
N GLU A 101 -5.03 15.89 27.72
CA GLU A 101 -4.41 15.83 26.37
C GLU A 101 -2.92 16.17 26.38
N VAL A 102 -2.56 17.30 26.99
CA VAL A 102 -1.17 17.74 27.14
C VAL A 102 -0.34 16.74 27.95
N ASP A 103 -0.86 16.27 29.08
CA ASP A 103 -0.14 15.36 29.98
C ASP A 103 0.09 13.98 29.35
N TYR A 104 -0.85 13.50 28.53
CA TYR A 104 -0.72 12.24 27.80
C TYR A 104 0.44 12.29 26.80
N PHE A 105 0.51 13.34 25.97
CA PHE A 105 1.61 13.51 25.02
C PHE A 105 2.94 13.77 25.74
N GLN A 106 2.92 14.56 26.82
CA GLN A 106 4.11 14.82 27.62
C GLN A 106 4.62 13.56 28.32
N ALA A 107 3.73 12.70 28.82
CA ALA A 107 4.11 11.43 29.45
C ALA A 107 4.82 10.50 28.46
N ALA A 108 4.35 10.42 27.21
CA ALA A 108 5.00 9.63 26.17
C ALA A 108 6.39 10.18 25.82
N LEU A 109 6.52 11.50 25.67
CA LEU A 109 7.81 12.18 25.46
C LEU A 109 8.78 11.93 26.62
N ASN A 110 8.31 12.11 27.85
CA ASN A 110 9.11 11.87 29.06
C ASN A 110 9.57 10.41 29.15
N LEU A 111 8.73 9.46 28.77
CA LEU A 111 9.08 8.05 28.75
C LEU A 111 10.20 7.76 27.72
N LYS A 112 10.10 8.32 26.51
CA LYS A 112 11.15 8.25 25.49
C LYS A 112 12.47 8.84 25.96
N ASP A 113 12.43 10.01 26.60
CA ASP A 113 13.64 10.66 27.14
C ASP A 113 14.25 9.88 28.30
N LYS A 114 13.40 9.24 29.12
CA LYS A 114 13.83 8.45 30.28
C LYS A 114 14.52 7.14 29.87
N ILE A 115 14.11 6.52 28.76
CA ILE A 115 14.65 5.25 28.28
C ILE A 115 15.32 5.45 26.93
N ASN A 116 16.63 5.70 26.96
CA ASN A 116 17.43 5.72 25.75
C ASN A 116 17.79 4.29 25.32
N LEU A 117 16.85 3.62 24.64
CA LEU A 117 16.99 2.24 24.19
C LEU A 117 18.21 2.04 23.28
N LEU A 118 18.47 2.96 22.35
CA LEU A 118 19.62 2.85 21.47
C LEU A 118 20.94 2.90 22.27
N GLN A 119 21.06 3.83 23.21
CA GLN A 119 22.24 3.93 24.06
C GLN A 119 22.42 2.69 24.94
N ALA A 120 21.33 2.17 25.52
CA ALA A 120 21.35 0.93 26.31
C ALA A 120 21.91 -0.26 25.51
N LEU A 121 21.41 -0.42 24.28
CA LEU A 121 21.85 -1.48 23.36
C LEU A 121 23.31 -1.28 22.94
N GLN A 122 23.70 -0.06 22.59
CA GLN A 122 25.07 0.28 22.22
C GLN A 122 26.06 0.02 23.37
N GLY A 123 25.66 0.30 24.61
CA GLY A 123 26.43 0.00 25.81
C GLY A 123 26.68 -1.50 26.01
N ALA A 124 25.76 -2.35 25.52
CA ALA A 124 25.92 -3.80 25.46
C ALA A 124 26.62 -4.30 24.19
N GLY A 125 27.14 -3.39 23.34
CA GLY A 125 27.80 -3.72 22.08
C GLY A 125 26.85 -4.00 20.91
N ILE A 126 25.54 -3.92 21.12
CA ILE A 126 24.49 -4.16 20.11
C ILE A 126 24.29 -2.88 19.31
N ARG A 127 24.51 -2.97 17.99
CA ARG A 127 24.47 -1.81 17.09
C ARG A 127 23.59 -2.06 15.86
N PRO A 128 22.99 -1.02 15.27
CA PRO A 128 22.23 -1.14 14.03
C PRO A 128 23.16 -1.29 12.82
N ASN A 129 23.73 -2.49 12.65
CA ASN A 129 24.80 -2.78 11.69
C ASN A 129 24.51 -4.01 10.81
N ASN A 130 23.23 -4.38 10.64
CA ASN A 130 22.78 -5.57 9.92
C ASN A 130 23.33 -6.91 10.46
N ARG A 131 23.92 -6.93 11.66
CA ARG A 131 24.26 -8.19 12.32
C ARG A 131 23.05 -8.72 13.08
N LEU A 132 23.04 -10.05 13.16
CA LEU A 132 22.11 -10.81 13.95
C LEU A 132 22.58 -10.88 15.41
N TYR A 133 21.68 -10.62 16.34
CA TYR A 133 21.92 -10.74 17.78
C TYR A 133 20.95 -11.74 18.40
N ALA A 134 21.37 -12.42 19.46
CA ALA A 134 20.49 -13.25 20.25
C ALA A 134 19.45 -12.37 20.96
N LEU A 135 18.17 -12.76 20.89
CA LEU A 135 17.08 -12.04 21.53
C LEU A 135 17.32 -11.83 23.04
N GLU A 136 17.85 -12.84 23.72
CA GLU A 136 18.14 -12.76 25.16
C GLU A 136 19.17 -11.68 25.48
N SER A 137 20.21 -11.50 24.65
CA SER A 137 21.19 -10.42 24.85
C SER A 137 20.54 -9.02 24.69
N ILE A 138 19.56 -8.89 23.81
CA ILE A 138 18.77 -7.66 23.64
C ILE A 138 17.91 -7.42 24.88
N LYS A 139 17.14 -8.43 25.31
CA LYS A 139 16.29 -8.37 26.51
C LYS A 139 17.09 -7.98 27.75
N GLU A 140 18.23 -8.61 27.97
CA GLU A 140 19.11 -8.32 29.11
C GLU A 140 19.63 -6.88 29.08
N ALA A 141 20.05 -6.38 27.91
CA ALA A 141 20.54 -5.02 27.77
C ALA A 141 19.47 -3.99 28.13
N ILE A 142 18.24 -4.20 27.65
CA ILE A 142 17.10 -3.33 27.94
C ILE A 142 16.69 -3.45 29.41
N THR A 143 16.57 -4.67 29.94
CA THR A 143 16.23 -4.95 31.35
C THR A 143 17.16 -4.20 32.30
N ARG A 144 18.48 -4.21 32.04
CA ARG A 144 19.45 -3.43 32.83
C ARG A 144 19.20 -1.93 32.76
N ALA A 145 18.86 -1.41 31.58
CA ALA A 145 18.60 0.02 31.39
C ALA A 145 17.30 0.49 32.04
N ILE A 146 16.31 -0.39 32.21
CA ILE A 146 15.02 -0.05 32.82
C ILE A 146 14.92 -0.48 34.29
N GLY A 147 16.06 -0.70 34.96
CA GLY A 147 16.11 -0.96 36.41
C GLY A 147 15.66 -2.37 36.82
N GLY A 148 15.86 -3.36 35.96
CA GLY A 148 15.55 -4.76 36.23
C GLY A 148 14.11 -5.18 35.92
N LEU A 149 13.30 -4.26 35.37
CA LEU A 149 11.95 -4.57 34.88
C LEU A 149 12.04 -5.34 33.57
N GLU A 150 11.04 -6.17 33.30
CA GLU A 150 11.01 -7.01 32.09
C GLU A 150 10.41 -6.23 30.90
N PRO A 151 11.18 -6.00 29.82
CA PRO A 151 10.66 -5.38 28.61
C PRO A 151 9.95 -6.41 27.74
N TRP A 152 8.95 -5.96 26.99
CA TRP A 152 8.36 -6.74 25.92
C TRP A 152 9.00 -6.36 24.59
N ILE A 153 9.33 -7.36 23.76
CA ILE A 153 9.98 -7.15 22.47
C ILE A 153 9.16 -7.85 21.40
N ASP A 154 8.66 -7.07 20.45
CA ASP A 154 7.98 -7.56 19.26
C ASP A 154 8.95 -7.57 18.08
N CYS A 155 8.87 -8.62 17.27
CA CYS A 155 9.62 -8.75 16.03
C CYS A 155 8.68 -8.64 14.83
N ASN A 156 9.25 -8.26 13.70
CA ASN A 156 8.63 -8.46 12.40
C ASN A 156 9.64 -9.16 11.48
N HIS A 157 9.22 -9.44 10.25
CA HIS A 157 10.11 -9.99 9.24
C HIS A 157 10.38 -8.94 8.15
N ASN A 158 11.64 -8.86 7.72
CA ASN A 158 11.99 -7.98 6.62
C ASN A 158 11.51 -8.52 5.26
N ALA A 159 11.74 -7.74 4.19
CA ALA A 159 11.39 -8.16 2.83
C ALA A 159 12.10 -9.46 2.35
N GLN A 160 13.17 -9.90 3.03
CA GLN A 160 13.85 -11.17 2.79
C GLN A 160 13.36 -12.30 3.71
N GLY A 161 12.43 -12.02 4.63
CA GLY A 161 11.90 -12.97 5.60
C GLY A 161 12.76 -13.14 6.86
N GLU A 162 13.75 -12.28 7.10
CA GLU A 162 14.60 -12.34 8.29
C GLU A 162 13.92 -11.62 9.47
N SER A 163 13.99 -12.19 10.67
CA SER A 163 13.46 -11.58 11.89
C SER A 163 14.26 -10.33 12.28
N GLN A 164 13.55 -9.26 12.64
CA GLN A 164 14.12 -8.00 13.09
C GLN A 164 13.27 -7.39 14.20
N ILE A 165 13.92 -6.66 15.11
CA ILE A 165 13.24 -6.05 16.26
C ILE A 165 12.35 -4.92 15.77
N TRP A 166 11.07 -4.98 16.06
CA TRP A 166 10.13 -3.99 15.60
C TRP A 166 9.78 -2.99 16.70
N GLN A 167 9.38 -3.50 17.86
CA GLN A 167 8.92 -2.67 18.98
C GLN A 167 9.49 -3.17 20.30
N VAL A 168 9.71 -2.23 21.21
CA VAL A 168 10.03 -2.48 22.61
C VAL A 168 8.97 -1.79 23.44
N SER A 169 8.28 -2.53 24.28
CA SER A 169 7.19 -2.04 25.12
C SER A 169 7.55 -2.19 26.59
N VAL A 170 7.22 -1.16 27.37
CA VAL A 170 7.41 -1.12 28.83
C VAL A 170 6.17 -0.54 29.51
N CYS A 171 5.90 -0.94 30.75
CA CYS A 171 4.76 -0.40 31.49
C CYS A 171 5.17 0.77 32.39
N VAL A 172 4.29 1.77 32.45
CA VAL A 172 4.33 2.87 33.40
C VAL A 172 3.06 2.93 34.24
N ASP A 173 3.13 3.56 35.40
CA ASP A 173 1.96 3.80 36.23
C ASP A 173 0.92 4.69 35.51
N LYS A 174 -0.28 4.84 36.10
CA LYS A 174 -1.38 5.62 35.48
C LYS A 174 -1.04 7.09 35.23
N THR A 175 0.02 7.60 35.86
CA THR A 175 0.51 8.98 35.69
C THR A 175 1.58 9.11 34.61
N GLY A 176 2.05 7.99 34.04
CA GLY A 176 3.12 7.99 33.04
C GLY A 176 4.50 8.38 33.57
N THR A 177 4.70 8.44 34.89
CA THR A 177 5.93 8.98 35.50
C THR A 177 6.89 7.89 35.99
N LYS A 178 6.37 6.72 36.38
CA LYS A 178 7.15 5.64 36.99
C LYS A 178 7.02 4.37 36.17
N LEU A 179 8.15 3.71 35.89
CA LEU A 179 8.16 2.38 35.30
C LEU A 179 7.66 1.36 36.32
N VAL A 180 6.87 0.41 35.85
CA VAL A 180 6.26 -0.65 36.66
C VAL A 180 6.34 -1.98 35.89
N ASN A 181 6.18 -3.10 36.59
CA ASN A 181 6.06 -4.40 35.93
C ASN A 181 4.77 -4.48 35.09
N CYS A 182 4.84 -5.21 33.98
CA CYS A 182 3.70 -5.55 33.15
C CYS A 182 3.08 -6.88 33.64
N PRO A 183 1.89 -6.88 34.28
CA PRO A 183 1.35 -8.07 34.94
C PRO A 183 0.77 -9.14 33.99
N PHE A 184 0.42 -8.80 32.74
CA PHE A 184 -0.12 -9.76 31.75
C PHE A 184 0.26 -9.33 30.33
N LEU A 185 1.03 -10.14 29.62
CA LEU A 185 1.39 -9.94 28.21
C LEU A 185 1.46 -11.29 27.47
N SER A 186 0.34 -12.00 27.34
CA SER A 186 0.28 -13.18 26.46
C SER A 186 -0.44 -12.92 25.13
N GLN A 187 -1.08 -11.76 24.93
CA GLN A 187 -1.70 -11.36 23.67
C GLN A 187 -1.58 -9.84 23.51
N GLY A 188 -0.79 -9.40 22.52
CA GLY A 188 -0.52 -7.97 22.28
C GLY A 188 -1.76 -7.17 21.87
N PRO A 189 -1.67 -5.83 21.87
CA PRO A 189 -2.80 -4.97 21.56
C PRO A 189 -3.04 -4.88 20.05
N GLY A 190 -4.25 -5.20 19.63
CA GLY A 190 -4.74 -4.98 18.27
C GLY A 190 -4.61 -6.22 17.40
N GLY A 191 -5.73 -6.66 16.82
CA GLY A 191 -5.89 -7.87 16.01
C GLY A 191 -5.11 -7.92 14.68
N LEU A 192 -3.85 -7.50 14.67
CA LEU A 192 -2.83 -8.02 13.76
C LEU A 192 -2.18 -9.20 14.49
N ALA A 193 -1.98 -10.31 13.80
CA ALA A 193 -1.16 -11.39 14.34
C ALA A 193 0.28 -10.86 14.51
N LEU A 194 0.59 -10.33 15.70
CA LEU A 194 1.93 -9.87 16.05
C LEU A 194 2.82 -11.11 16.15
N VAL A 195 3.91 -11.13 15.38
CA VAL A 195 4.89 -12.20 15.43
C VAL A 195 5.74 -11.99 16.68
N GLN A 196 5.45 -12.77 17.73
CA GLN A 196 6.30 -12.80 18.90
C GLN A 196 7.67 -13.36 18.51
N CYS A 197 8.77 -12.70 18.91
CA CYS A 197 10.11 -13.19 18.64
C CYS A 197 10.28 -14.59 19.27
N LEU A 198 10.53 -15.64 18.47
CA LEU A 198 10.80 -16.96 19.03
C LEU A 198 12.19 -16.96 19.69
N ALA A 199 12.32 -17.59 20.86
CA ALA A 199 13.54 -17.57 21.67
C ALA A 199 14.79 -18.15 20.95
N THR A 200 14.61 -18.86 19.85
CA THR A 200 15.68 -19.45 19.02
C THR A 200 16.09 -18.61 17.81
N GLU A 201 15.50 -17.42 17.64
CA GLU A 201 15.75 -16.57 16.46
C GLU A 201 16.84 -15.52 16.68
N PHE A 202 17.50 -15.21 15.58
CA PHE A 202 18.52 -14.19 15.44
C PHE A 202 17.89 -12.94 14.83
N VAL A 203 18.15 -11.76 15.41
CA VAL A 203 17.43 -10.51 15.07
C VAL A 203 18.35 -9.47 14.42
N GLY A 204 17.98 -8.97 13.23
CA GLY A 204 18.74 -7.95 12.45
C GLY A 204 18.25 -6.50 12.60
N TRP A 205 19.06 -5.52 12.16
CA TRP A 205 18.73 -4.07 12.17
C TRP A 205 19.12 -3.41 10.84
N LYS A 206 18.16 -2.92 10.02
CA LYS A 206 18.45 -2.25 8.72
C LYS A 206 18.04 -0.77 8.67
N LYS A 207 18.57 -0.03 7.67
CA LYS A 207 18.24 1.38 7.36
C LYS A 207 17.30 1.44 6.13
N ALA A 208 16.18 2.15 6.29
CA ALA A 208 15.04 2.22 5.34
C ALA A 208 15.20 2.98 3.98
N PRO A 209 14.42 2.63 2.92
CA PRO A 209 14.10 3.46 1.72
C PRO A 209 12.74 4.24 1.83
N GLU A 210 12.30 5.02 0.80
CA GLU A 210 11.27 6.12 0.80
C GLU A 210 9.85 5.85 0.15
N ASP A 211 8.76 6.35 0.80
CA ASP A 211 7.37 6.81 0.43
C ASP A 211 6.27 5.91 -0.22
N LYS A 212 4.97 6.09 0.18
CA LYS A 212 3.70 5.29 -0.07
C LYS A 212 3.43 4.70 -1.48
N GLU A 213 2.95 3.46 -1.58
CA GLU A 213 2.65 2.66 -2.79
C GLU A 213 1.23 2.11 -2.65
N TYR A 214 0.64 1.87 -3.81
CA TYR A 214 -0.37 0.88 -4.14
C TYR A 214 0.09 -0.57 -3.89
N ASP A 215 -0.83 -1.50 -3.71
CA ASP A 215 -0.50 -2.91 -3.42
C ASP A 215 -0.16 -3.70 -4.68
N PHE A 216 -0.87 -3.40 -5.78
CA PHE A 216 -0.72 -4.05 -7.07
C PHE A 216 -1.19 -3.12 -8.21
N PHE A 217 -1.02 -3.56 -9.44
CA PHE A 217 -1.61 -2.91 -10.61
C PHE A 217 -2.71 -3.75 -11.23
N TYR A 218 -3.78 -3.09 -11.67
CA TYR A 218 -4.57 -3.61 -12.78
C TYR A 218 -3.93 -3.21 -14.09
N PHE A 219 -3.46 -4.20 -14.86
CA PHE A 219 -3.18 -4.02 -16.27
C PHE A 219 -4.45 -4.31 -17.07
N VAL A 220 -5.00 -3.27 -17.68
CA VAL A 220 -6.31 -3.29 -18.34
C VAL A 220 -6.12 -3.18 -19.84
N GLN A 221 -6.63 -4.18 -20.55
CA GLN A 221 -6.71 -4.19 -22.00
C GLN A 221 -8.17 -4.14 -22.45
N GLN A 222 -8.42 -3.53 -23.61
CA GLN A 222 -9.76 -3.34 -24.18
C GLN A 222 -9.84 -3.89 -25.60
N TRP A 223 -10.99 -4.48 -25.95
CA TRP A 223 -11.24 -4.97 -27.30
C TRP A 223 -11.81 -3.85 -28.19
N PRO A 224 -11.14 -3.45 -29.28
CA PRO A 224 -11.55 -2.32 -30.10
C PRO A 224 -12.90 -2.54 -30.81
N GLY A 225 -13.26 -3.77 -31.17
CA GLY A 225 -14.60 -4.08 -31.70
C GLY A 225 -15.71 -3.71 -30.71
N SER A 226 -15.50 -3.97 -29.43
CA SER A 226 -16.45 -3.63 -28.37
C SER A 226 -16.43 -2.16 -27.97
N VAL A 227 -15.28 -1.49 -28.11
CA VAL A 227 -15.21 -0.03 -27.95
C VAL A 227 -16.02 0.65 -29.06
N CYS A 228 -15.88 0.19 -30.31
CA CYS A 228 -16.49 0.88 -31.45
C CYS A 228 -17.95 0.53 -31.73
N ASP A 229 -18.45 -0.59 -31.21
CA ASP A 229 -19.87 -0.95 -31.32
C ASP A 229 -20.70 -0.63 -30.06
N ASP A 230 -20.11 0.07 -29.07
CA ASP A 230 -20.80 0.45 -27.84
C ASP A 230 -22.07 1.28 -28.13
N ALA A 231 -23.19 0.89 -27.53
CA ALA A 231 -24.46 1.61 -27.63
C ALA A 231 -24.39 3.06 -27.08
N LYS A 232 -23.41 3.38 -26.22
CA LYS A 232 -23.36 4.64 -25.47
C LYS A 232 -22.67 5.80 -26.17
N GLY A 233 -21.95 5.59 -27.27
CA GLY A 233 -21.20 6.69 -27.87
C GLY A 233 -20.56 6.39 -29.21
N PRO A 234 -20.12 7.45 -29.91
CA PRO A 234 -19.41 7.30 -31.18
C PRO A 234 -17.98 6.78 -30.94
N CYS A 235 -17.44 6.12 -31.97
CA CYS A 235 -16.05 5.70 -32.04
C CYS A 235 -15.32 6.46 -33.14
N CYS A 236 -14.12 6.93 -32.86
CA CYS A 236 -13.25 7.53 -33.85
C CYS A 236 -11.92 6.80 -33.86
N PHE A 237 -11.42 6.44 -35.05
CA PHE A 237 -10.07 5.89 -35.15
C PHE A 237 -9.02 6.98 -34.87
N PRO A 238 -7.84 6.60 -34.33
CA PRO A 238 -6.71 7.50 -34.23
C PRO A 238 -6.35 8.15 -35.56
N THR A 239 -5.60 9.26 -35.50
CA THR A 239 -5.05 9.93 -36.69
C THR A 239 -4.09 9.05 -37.49
N THR A 240 -3.54 8.00 -36.87
CA THR A 240 -2.71 6.97 -37.50
C THR A 240 -3.52 5.92 -38.29
N GLY A 241 -4.85 6.01 -38.27
CA GLY A 241 -5.75 5.12 -38.98
C GLY A 241 -6.38 4.05 -38.10
N ARG A 242 -7.02 3.06 -38.74
CA ARG A 242 -7.68 1.95 -38.05
C ARG A 242 -6.64 1.06 -37.35
N PRO A 243 -6.74 0.86 -36.02
CA PRO A 243 -5.83 -0.03 -35.29
C PRO A 243 -5.93 -1.48 -35.77
N ALA A 244 -4.96 -2.31 -35.39
CA ALA A 244 -5.03 -3.74 -35.61
C ALA A 244 -6.21 -4.37 -34.85
N SER A 245 -6.72 -5.50 -35.36
CA SER A 245 -7.72 -6.32 -34.67
C SER A 245 -7.06 -7.15 -33.57
N ASP A 246 -6.60 -6.46 -32.53
CA ASP A 246 -6.01 -7.01 -31.31
C ASP A 246 -6.50 -6.19 -30.11
N PHE A 247 -6.38 -6.74 -28.90
CA PHE A 247 -6.60 -5.98 -27.68
C PHE A 247 -5.61 -4.81 -27.63
N GLY A 248 -6.09 -3.63 -27.24
CA GLY A 248 -5.26 -2.46 -26.96
C GLY A 248 -5.14 -2.21 -25.47
N ILE A 249 -4.07 -1.56 -25.02
CA ILE A 249 -3.93 -1.10 -23.63
C ILE A 249 -5.00 -0.03 -23.37
N HIS A 250 -5.68 -0.14 -22.23
CA HIS A 250 -6.43 0.97 -21.65
C HIS A 250 -5.58 1.68 -20.60
N GLY A 251 -5.02 0.91 -19.65
CA GLY A 251 -4.10 1.48 -18.69
C GLY A 251 -3.50 0.50 -17.68
N LEU A 252 -2.58 1.05 -16.89
CA LEU A 252 -1.86 0.36 -15.82
C LEU A 252 -2.18 1.08 -14.51
N TRP A 253 -3.07 0.53 -13.71
CA TRP A 253 -3.71 1.28 -12.62
C TRP A 253 -3.25 0.78 -11.25
N PRO A 254 -2.47 1.59 -10.50
CA PRO A 254 -2.22 1.37 -9.08
C PRO A 254 -3.52 1.10 -8.32
N ASN A 255 -3.54 0.07 -7.48
CA ASN A 255 -4.74 -0.32 -6.75
C ASN A 255 -4.41 -0.89 -5.36
N PHE A 256 -5.35 -0.82 -4.42
CA PHE A 256 -5.20 -1.38 -3.08
C PHE A 256 -5.97 -2.71 -2.93
N ASN A 257 -5.50 -3.55 -2.01
CA ASN A 257 -6.09 -4.82 -1.63
C ASN A 257 -7.46 -4.68 -0.94
N ASN A 258 -7.95 -3.47 -0.69
CA ASN A 258 -9.30 -3.22 -0.20
C ASN A 258 -10.29 -2.85 -1.33
N GLY A 259 -9.82 -2.82 -2.59
CA GLY A 259 -10.62 -2.49 -3.78
C GLY A 259 -10.71 -1.00 -4.09
N SER A 260 -10.25 -0.12 -3.21
CA SER A 260 -10.05 1.30 -3.50
C SER A 260 -8.72 1.51 -4.23
N TYR A 261 -8.56 2.63 -4.93
CA TYR A 261 -7.35 2.94 -5.69
C TYR A 261 -6.91 4.39 -5.46
N PRO A 262 -5.60 4.67 -5.48
CA PRO A 262 -5.10 6.04 -5.51
C PRO A 262 -5.30 6.64 -6.91
N GLN A 263 -5.61 7.94 -6.98
CA GLN A 263 -5.70 8.68 -8.24
C GLN A 263 -5.23 10.13 -8.08
N ASN A 264 -4.73 10.72 -9.16
CA ASN A 264 -4.29 12.11 -9.23
C ASN A 264 -3.22 12.47 -8.16
N CYS A 265 -2.28 11.56 -7.90
CA CYS A 265 -1.31 11.69 -6.80
C CYS A 265 -0.23 12.75 -7.04
N GLY A 266 -0.04 13.17 -8.29
CA GLY A 266 0.93 14.18 -8.68
C GLY A 266 0.29 15.39 -9.34
N PRO A 267 -0.41 16.27 -8.60
CA PRO A 267 -1.11 17.42 -9.19
C PRO A 267 -0.15 18.42 -9.87
N LYS A 268 1.15 18.37 -9.56
CA LYS A 268 2.21 19.18 -10.20
C LYS A 268 2.98 18.42 -11.29
N LEU A 269 2.62 17.17 -11.58
CA LEU A 269 3.41 16.24 -12.39
C LEU A 269 2.68 15.97 -13.70
N SER A 270 2.69 16.97 -14.58
CA SER A 270 2.07 16.89 -15.90
C SER A 270 2.77 15.89 -16.82
N PHE A 271 2.01 15.33 -17.76
CA PHE A 271 2.55 14.49 -18.82
C PHE A 271 3.48 15.30 -19.74
N ASN A 272 4.69 14.80 -19.95
CA ASN A 272 5.66 15.38 -20.86
C ASN A 272 6.02 14.41 -21.99
N VAL A 273 5.50 14.67 -23.19
CA VAL A 273 5.70 13.79 -24.37
C VAL A 273 7.16 13.55 -24.71
N THR A 274 8.08 14.49 -24.40
CA THR A 274 9.51 14.31 -24.72
C THR A 274 10.14 13.20 -23.89
N GLN A 275 9.61 12.90 -22.70
CA GLN A 275 10.08 11.81 -21.85
C GLN A 275 9.65 10.43 -22.37
N VAL A 276 8.85 10.33 -23.43
CA VAL A 276 8.40 9.06 -24.03
C VAL A 276 8.60 9.04 -25.55
N GLY A 277 9.48 9.90 -26.08
CA GLY A 277 9.67 10.10 -27.51
C GLY A 277 10.03 8.81 -28.26
N ASP A 278 10.85 7.95 -27.65
CA ASP A 278 11.24 6.63 -28.16
C ASP A 278 10.10 5.60 -28.13
N LEU A 279 9.06 5.84 -27.33
CA LEU A 279 7.92 4.92 -27.14
C LEU A 279 6.70 5.27 -28.03
N ILE A 280 6.67 6.45 -28.65
CA ILE A 280 5.49 6.97 -29.39
C ILE A 280 4.94 5.96 -30.40
N GLY A 281 5.80 5.40 -31.27
CA GLY A 281 5.32 4.45 -32.28
C GLY A 281 4.69 3.18 -31.69
N ARG A 282 5.17 2.72 -30.53
CA ARG A 282 4.55 1.60 -29.79
C ARG A 282 3.26 2.05 -29.11
N LEU A 283 3.21 3.25 -28.54
CA LEU A 283 2.01 3.79 -27.90
C LEU A 283 0.86 4.00 -28.90
N GLU A 284 1.14 4.53 -30.09
CA GLU A 284 0.14 4.72 -31.15
C GLU A 284 -0.47 3.38 -31.61
N LYS A 285 0.35 2.33 -31.66
CA LYS A 285 -0.06 1.01 -32.09
C LYS A 285 -0.79 0.22 -31.01
N GLU A 286 -0.22 0.18 -29.80
CA GLU A 286 -0.63 -0.74 -28.73
C GLU A 286 -1.52 -0.06 -27.67
N TRP A 287 -1.53 1.28 -27.59
CA TRP A 287 -2.35 2.06 -26.66
C TRP A 287 -3.16 3.17 -27.37
N PRO A 288 -3.97 2.82 -28.40
CA PRO A 288 -4.69 3.80 -29.20
C PRO A 288 -5.86 4.46 -28.43
N THR A 289 -6.23 5.67 -28.84
CA THR A 289 -7.47 6.34 -28.40
C THR A 289 -8.60 6.05 -29.37
N PHE A 290 -9.82 5.90 -28.85
CA PHE A 290 -11.05 5.75 -29.64
C PHE A 290 -12.05 6.91 -29.45
N ALA A 291 -11.68 7.91 -28.64
CA ALA A 291 -12.51 9.08 -28.38
C ALA A 291 -12.66 9.95 -29.63
N CYS A 292 -13.84 10.59 -29.76
CA CYS A 292 -14.12 11.54 -30.83
C CYS A 292 -13.92 13.00 -30.38
N PRO A 293 -13.45 13.90 -31.27
CA PRO A 293 -12.97 13.64 -32.65
C PRO A 293 -11.65 12.83 -32.69
N PRO A 294 -11.22 12.31 -33.87
CA PRO A 294 -9.95 11.59 -34.03
C PRO A 294 -8.78 12.31 -33.36
N GLY A 295 -7.94 11.55 -32.65
CA GLY A 295 -6.80 12.09 -31.91
C GLY A 295 -5.53 11.26 -32.07
N ASP A 296 -4.40 11.86 -31.71
CA ASP A 296 -3.06 11.27 -31.77
C ASP A 296 -2.69 10.45 -30.52
N GLY A 297 -3.64 10.23 -29.62
CA GLY A 297 -3.44 9.48 -28.36
C GLY A 297 -2.87 10.31 -27.20
N ARG A 298 -2.22 11.46 -27.43
CA ARG A 298 -1.51 12.20 -26.37
C ARG A 298 -2.42 12.67 -25.24
N ARG A 299 -3.65 13.08 -25.57
CA ARG A 299 -4.67 13.44 -24.56
C ARG A 299 -5.02 12.24 -23.67
N PHE A 300 -5.12 11.06 -24.26
CA PHE A 300 -5.45 9.84 -23.54
C PHE A 300 -4.28 9.40 -22.64
N TRP A 301 -3.06 9.36 -23.17
CA TRP A 301 -1.88 9.04 -22.36
C TRP A 301 -1.65 10.06 -21.24
N SER A 302 -1.88 11.35 -21.51
CA SER A 302 -1.82 12.38 -20.48
C SER A 302 -2.85 12.16 -19.36
N HIS A 303 -4.06 11.72 -19.70
CA HIS A 303 -5.08 11.35 -18.72
C HIS A 303 -4.63 10.16 -17.87
N GLU A 304 -4.19 9.08 -18.51
CA GLU A 304 -3.74 7.86 -17.83
C GLU A 304 -2.53 8.12 -16.93
N TRP A 305 -1.57 8.92 -17.40
CA TRP A 305 -0.45 9.34 -16.58
C TRP A 305 -0.91 10.18 -15.39
N THR A 306 -1.65 11.26 -15.62
CA THR A 306 -2.04 12.20 -14.56
C THR A 306 -2.87 11.50 -13.49
N LYS A 307 -3.85 10.71 -13.91
CA LYS A 307 -4.79 10.04 -13.01
C LYS A 307 -4.19 8.81 -12.34
N HIS A 308 -3.45 7.97 -13.06
CA HIS A 308 -2.97 6.68 -12.56
C HIS A 308 -1.45 6.62 -12.45
N GLY A 309 -0.71 6.97 -13.51
CA GLY A 309 0.75 6.90 -13.53
C GLY A 309 1.43 7.74 -12.44
N THR A 310 0.91 8.92 -12.10
CA THR A 310 1.46 9.74 -11.00
C THR A 310 1.37 9.07 -9.63
N CYS A 311 0.47 8.09 -9.46
CA CYS A 311 0.35 7.30 -8.24
C CYS A 311 1.33 6.12 -8.20
N SER A 312 2.05 5.86 -9.29
CA SER A 312 3.07 4.81 -9.38
C SER A 312 4.51 5.31 -9.21
N LYS A 313 4.69 6.61 -8.88
CA LYS A 313 5.99 7.30 -8.89
C LYS A 313 7.06 6.77 -7.96
N SER A 314 6.67 6.02 -6.94
CA SER A 314 7.63 5.34 -6.08
C SER A 314 8.35 4.17 -6.76
N VAL A 315 7.81 3.68 -7.89
CA VAL A 315 8.38 2.57 -8.68
C VAL A 315 8.73 3.01 -10.10
N PHE A 316 7.86 3.81 -10.73
CA PHE A 316 8.00 4.19 -12.13
C PHE A 316 8.00 5.70 -12.31
N ASN A 317 9.04 6.22 -12.95
CA ASN A 317 8.96 7.51 -13.60
C ASN A 317 8.03 7.45 -14.83
N GLN A 318 7.82 8.58 -15.53
CA GLN A 318 6.89 8.62 -16.65
C GLN A 318 7.28 7.67 -17.78
N HIS A 319 8.55 7.65 -18.18
CA HIS A 319 9.04 6.76 -19.23
C HIS A 319 8.81 5.29 -18.83
N GLU A 320 9.22 4.93 -17.62
CA GLU A 320 9.10 3.56 -17.09
C GLU A 320 7.65 3.09 -17.01
N TYR A 321 6.72 3.95 -16.61
CA TYR A 321 5.29 3.61 -16.53
C TYR A 321 4.73 3.19 -17.89
N PHE A 322 5.02 3.97 -18.94
CA PHE A 322 4.57 3.63 -20.29
C PHE A 322 5.32 2.44 -20.87
N LYS A 323 6.63 2.35 -20.63
CA LYS A 323 7.45 1.22 -21.07
C LYS A 323 6.96 -0.09 -20.46
N GLU A 324 6.67 -0.11 -19.16
CA GLU A 324 6.21 -1.30 -18.45
C GLU A 324 4.86 -1.78 -18.97
N ALA A 325 3.89 -0.86 -19.17
CA ALA A 325 2.60 -1.21 -19.76
C ALA A 325 2.74 -1.80 -21.18
N LEU A 326 3.65 -1.25 -21.99
CA LEU A 326 3.92 -1.76 -23.34
C LEU A 326 4.62 -3.14 -23.31
N ASP A 327 5.50 -3.38 -22.34
CA ASP A 327 6.17 -4.67 -22.19
C ASP A 327 5.21 -5.74 -21.64
N LEU A 328 4.30 -5.36 -20.73
CA LEU A 328 3.18 -6.20 -20.31
C LEU A 328 2.28 -6.56 -21.49
N LYS A 329 1.95 -5.63 -22.39
CA LYS A 329 1.18 -5.91 -23.61
C LYS A 329 1.87 -6.94 -24.50
N ASN A 330 3.18 -6.82 -24.70
CA ASN A 330 3.95 -7.80 -25.47
C ASN A 330 3.90 -9.21 -24.82
N ASN A 331 3.96 -9.27 -23.49
CA ASN A 331 3.98 -10.52 -22.73
C ASN A 331 2.58 -11.13 -22.48
N ILE A 332 1.51 -10.35 -22.67
CA ILE A 332 0.11 -10.73 -22.42
C ILE A 332 -0.69 -10.57 -23.70
N ASN A 333 -0.43 -11.49 -24.65
CA ASN A 333 -1.15 -11.55 -25.92
C ASN A 333 -2.51 -12.25 -25.73
N LEU A 334 -3.52 -11.48 -25.32
CA LEU A 334 -4.87 -11.98 -25.02
C LEU A 334 -5.53 -12.61 -26.25
N LEU A 335 -5.40 -11.99 -27.43
CA LEU A 335 -6.00 -12.53 -28.64
C LEU A 335 -5.45 -13.91 -28.96
N LYS A 336 -4.11 -14.09 -28.93
CA LYS A 336 -3.47 -15.39 -29.16
C LYS A 336 -3.92 -16.43 -28.13
N VAL A 337 -4.04 -16.04 -26.86
CA VAL A 337 -4.50 -16.94 -25.80
C VAL A 337 -5.93 -17.43 -26.06
N LEU A 338 -6.84 -16.53 -26.46
CA LEU A 338 -8.23 -16.87 -26.75
C LEU A 338 -8.36 -17.69 -28.04
N THR A 339 -7.70 -17.29 -29.13
CA THR A 339 -7.80 -18.01 -30.42
C THR A 339 -7.16 -19.39 -30.35
N SER A 340 -6.10 -19.57 -29.55
CA SER A 340 -5.53 -20.91 -29.29
C SER A 340 -6.49 -21.85 -28.55
N ALA A 341 -7.54 -21.30 -27.92
CA ALA A 341 -8.62 -22.05 -27.29
C ALA A 341 -9.89 -22.14 -28.17
N GLY A 342 -9.83 -21.68 -29.43
CA GLY A 342 -10.97 -21.66 -30.35
C GLY A 342 -11.96 -20.52 -30.10
N ILE A 343 -11.59 -19.51 -29.28
CA ILE A 343 -12.41 -18.34 -29.00
C ILE A 343 -11.97 -17.20 -29.93
N GLU A 344 -12.70 -16.99 -31.00
CA GLU A 344 -12.35 -16.05 -32.08
C GLU A 344 -13.25 -14.81 -32.07
N PRO A 345 -12.72 -13.62 -32.45
CA PRO A 345 -13.54 -12.42 -32.62
C PRO A 345 -14.35 -12.51 -33.92
N ASN A 346 -15.41 -13.31 -33.91
CA ASN A 346 -16.18 -13.69 -35.09
C ASN A 346 -17.69 -13.37 -35.00
N ASP A 347 -18.08 -12.54 -34.01
CA ASP A 347 -19.46 -12.19 -33.64
C ASP A 347 -20.26 -13.29 -32.92
N GLU A 348 -19.65 -14.46 -32.68
CA GLU A 348 -20.25 -15.56 -31.92
C GLU A 348 -20.29 -15.29 -30.41
N PHE A 349 -21.09 -16.09 -29.71
CA PHE A 349 -21.21 -16.09 -28.25
C PHE A 349 -20.47 -17.26 -27.62
N TYR A 350 -19.72 -16.95 -26.58
CA TYR A 350 -18.91 -17.91 -25.83
C TYR A 350 -19.37 -17.95 -24.38
N ASP A 351 -19.30 -19.12 -23.76
CA ASP A 351 -19.53 -19.23 -22.32
C ASP A 351 -18.42 -18.46 -21.57
N LEU A 352 -18.82 -17.57 -20.67
CA LEU A 352 -17.92 -16.72 -19.89
C LEU A 352 -16.92 -17.54 -19.08
N LYS A 353 -17.34 -18.73 -18.65
CA LYS A 353 -16.49 -19.71 -17.97
C LYS A 353 -15.34 -20.13 -18.88
N ASP A 354 -15.63 -20.49 -20.12
CA ASP A 354 -14.62 -20.96 -21.08
C ASP A 354 -13.64 -19.85 -21.44
N VAL A 355 -14.12 -18.60 -21.57
CA VAL A 355 -13.26 -17.42 -21.76
C VAL A 355 -12.30 -17.25 -20.59
N LYS A 356 -12.78 -17.34 -19.34
CA LYS A 356 -11.94 -17.23 -18.14
C LYS A 356 -10.94 -18.37 -18.02
N GLU A 357 -11.34 -19.60 -18.31
CA GLU A 357 -10.48 -20.77 -18.26
C GLU A 357 -9.40 -20.73 -19.35
N ALA A 358 -9.73 -20.30 -20.57
CA ALA A 358 -8.74 -20.09 -21.63
C ALA A 358 -7.66 -19.09 -21.21
N ILE A 359 -8.07 -17.95 -20.64
CA ILE A 359 -7.13 -16.93 -20.17
C ILE A 359 -6.30 -17.45 -18.99
N LYS A 360 -6.90 -18.14 -18.02
CA LYS A 360 -6.17 -18.77 -16.92
C LYS A 360 -5.15 -19.77 -17.41
N LYS A 361 -5.51 -20.66 -18.34
CA LYS A 361 -4.60 -21.65 -18.92
C LYS A 361 -3.44 -20.97 -19.66
N GLY A 362 -3.70 -19.89 -20.37
CA GLY A 362 -2.67 -19.16 -21.13
C GLY A 362 -1.74 -18.30 -20.27
N LEU A 363 -2.25 -17.72 -19.17
CA LEU A 363 -1.52 -16.72 -18.38
C LEU A 363 -1.14 -17.15 -16.95
N GLY A 364 -1.74 -18.24 -16.46
CA GLY A 364 -1.54 -18.80 -15.12
C GLY A 364 -2.49 -18.28 -14.04
N TYR A 365 -3.28 -17.24 -14.32
CA TYR A 365 -4.14 -16.56 -13.34
C TYR A 365 -5.51 -16.24 -13.93
N TYR A 366 -6.55 -16.22 -13.10
CA TYR A 366 -7.88 -15.84 -13.56
C TYR A 366 -7.93 -14.35 -13.91
N PRO A 367 -8.49 -13.98 -15.08
CA PRO A 367 -8.74 -12.58 -15.39
C PRO A 367 -10.00 -12.08 -14.69
N LYS A 368 -10.13 -10.76 -14.63
CA LYS A 368 -11.44 -10.12 -14.51
C LYS A 368 -11.90 -9.61 -15.86
N LEU A 369 -13.21 -9.76 -16.11
CA LEU A 369 -13.84 -9.39 -17.37
C LEU A 369 -14.90 -8.33 -17.10
N GLN A 370 -14.90 -7.30 -17.93
CA GLN A 370 -15.95 -6.30 -18.02
C GLN A 370 -16.60 -6.41 -19.39
N CYS A 371 -17.93 -6.28 -19.41
CA CYS A 371 -18.72 -6.33 -20.63
C CYS A 371 -19.52 -5.04 -20.81
N ASN A 372 -19.59 -4.54 -22.03
CA ASN A 372 -20.52 -3.47 -22.41
C ASN A 372 -21.67 -4.07 -23.24
N GLN A 373 -22.42 -3.21 -23.91
CA GLN A 373 -23.57 -3.59 -24.71
C GLN A 373 -23.47 -2.94 -26.08
N ASP A 374 -23.66 -3.74 -27.13
CA ASP A 374 -23.61 -3.24 -28.51
C ASP A 374 -24.90 -2.50 -28.87
N LYS A 375 -24.94 -1.88 -30.05
CA LYS A 375 -26.14 -1.20 -30.55
C LYS A 375 -27.35 -2.13 -30.76
N LYS A 376 -27.14 -3.44 -30.83
CA LYS A 376 -28.19 -4.46 -30.97
C LYS A 376 -28.66 -5.01 -29.61
N GLY A 377 -28.04 -4.59 -28.50
CA GLY A 377 -28.35 -5.05 -27.16
C GLY A 377 -27.55 -6.26 -26.69
N ASN A 378 -26.64 -6.80 -27.49
CA ASN A 378 -25.79 -7.94 -27.13
C ASN A 378 -24.77 -7.56 -26.06
N ARG A 379 -24.47 -8.50 -25.17
CA ARG A 379 -23.44 -8.33 -24.13
C ARG A 379 -22.12 -8.88 -24.64
N GLN A 380 -21.11 -8.03 -24.75
CA GLN A 380 -19.85 -8.35 -25.44
C GLN A 380 -18.63 -8.15 -24.55
N ILE A 381 -17.55 -8.90 -24.81
CA ILE A 381 -16.28 -8.76 -24.07
C ILE A 381 -15.70 -7.38 -24.34
N TYR A 382 -15.58 -6.55 -23.31
CA TYR A 382 -15.13 -5.16 -23.46
C TYR A 382 -13.70 -4.98 -22.94
N GLN A 383 -13.46 -5.32 -21.67
CA GLN A 383 -12.14 -5.18 -21.05
C GLN A 383 -11.74 -6.42 -20.28
N VAL A 384 -10.43 -6.69 -20.31
CA VAL A 384 -9.78 -7.77 -19.57
C VAL A 384 -8.78 -7.16 -18.61
N TYR A 385 -8.89 -7.53 -17.35
CA TYR A 385 -8.09 -7.03 -16.23
C TYR A 385 -7.19 -8.16 -15.74
N ILE A 386 -5.89 -7.93 -15.80
CA ILE A 386 -4.86 -8.83 -15.24
C ILE A 386 -4.16 -8.10 -14.10
N CYS A 387 -3.92 -8.78 -12.98
CA CYS A 387 -3.19 -8.19 -11.88
C CYS A 387 -1.68 -8.41 -12.01
N VAL A 388 -0.94 -7.36 -11.73
CA VAL A 388 0.52 -7.33 -11.79
C VAL A 388 1.02 -6.85 -10.43
N GLY A 389 2.07 -7.49 -9.93
CA GLY A 389 2.70 -7.13 -8.67
C GLY A 389 3.27 -5.71 -8.70
N LYS A 390 3.54 -5.20 -7.51
CA LYS A 390 3.96 -3.83 -7.21
C LYS A 390 5.15 -3.31 -8.04
N LEU A 391 6.09 -4.19 -8.40
CA LEU A 391 7.28 -3.83 -9.18
C LEU A 391 7.09 -3.94 -10.70
N GLY A 392 5.87 -4.23 -11.19
CA GLY A 392 5.56 -4.43 -12.63
C GLY A 392 6.01 -5.77 -13.21
N LEU A 393 7.00 -6.43 -12.61
CA LEU A 393 7.70 -7.56 -13.24
C LEU A 393 6.92 -8.89 -13.32
N ARG A 394 5.83 -9.08 -12.57
CA ARG A 394 5.16 -10.39 -12.45
C ARG A 394 3.65 -10.30 -12.36
N ARG A 395 2.95 -11.12 -13.15
CA ARG A 395 1.52 -11.42 -13.00
C ARG A 395 1.28 -12.09 -11.64
N ILE A 396 0.18 -11.71 -10.99
CA ILE A 396 -0.25 -12.26 -9.70
C ILE A 396 -1.75 -12.62 -9.76
N GLU A 397 -2.19 -13.45 -8.82
CA GLU A 397 -3.62 -13.63 -8.58
C GLU A 397 -4.20 -12.31 -8.08
N CYS A 398 -5.37 -11.92 -8.59
CA CYS A 398 -5.91 -10.62 -8.26
C CYS A 398 -6.49 -10.57 -6.84
N PRO A 399 -5.97 -9.72 -5.93
CA PRO A 399 -6.34 -9.76 -4.50
C PRO A 399 -7.81 -9.43 -4.22
N VAL A 400 -8.40 -8.51 -5.01
CA VAL A 400 -9.78 -8.04 -4.84
C VAL A 400 -10.43 -7.80 -6.16
N ALA A 401 -11.74 -8.07 -6.30
CA ALA A 401 -12.52 -7.71 -7.50
C ALA A 401 -12.29 -6.23 -7.90
N PRO A 402 -12.38 -5.86 -9.19
CA PRO A 402 -12.25 -4.45 -9.57
C PRO A 402 -13.27 -3.64 -8.78
N PRO A 403 -12.99 -2.35 -8.46
CA PRO A 403 -13.97 -1.48 -7.78
C PRO A 403 -15.33 -1.67 -8.45
N PRO A 404 -16.42 -1.72 -7.66
CA PRO A 404 -17.63 -2.46 -7.99
C PRO A 404 -18.01 -2.23 -9.44
N ILE A 405 -17.75 -3.24 -10.29
CA ILE A 405 -18.15 -3.23 -11.68
C ILE A 405 -19.63 -2.88 -11.64
N PRO A 406 -20.06 -1.72 -12.17
CA PRO A 406 -21.45 -1.34 -12.15
C PRO A 406 -22.29 -2.54 -12.60
N PRO A 407 -23.43 -2.86 -11.95
CA PRO A 407 -24.20 -4.06 -12.32
C PRO A 407 -24.45 -4.16 -13.83
N LYS A 408 -24.58 -3.01 -14.49
CA LYS A 408 -24.75 -2.82 -15.94
C LYS A 408 -23.53 -3.20 -16.82
N THR A 409 -22.36 -3.40 -16.24
CA THR A 409 -21.12 -3.79 -16.94
C THR A 409 -20.59 -5.17 -16.53
N ARG A 410 -21.33 -5.92 -15.70
CA ARG A 410 -21.05 -7.33 -15.44
C ARG A 410 -21.30 -8.18 -16.67
N CYS A 411 -20.44 -9.17 -16.90
CA CYS A 411 -20.64 -10.13 -17.98
C CYS A 411 -21.72 -11.15 -17.60
N PRO A 412 -22.70 -11.43 -18.48
CA PRO A 412 -23.59 -12.59 -18.34
C PRO A 412 -22.84 -13.91 -18.61
N ASP A 413 -23.54 -15.03 -18.44
CA ASP A 413 -22.95 -16.37 -18.65
C ASP A 413 -22.50 -16.62 -20.09
N LYS A 414 -23.13 -15.96 -21.07
CA LYS A 414 -22.71 -15.98 -22.48
C LYS A 414 -22.39 -14.59 -22.99
N VAL A 415 -21.20 -14.42 -23.53
CA VAL A 415 -20.69 -13.12 -24.01
C VAL A 415 -20.29 -13.20 -25.47
N GLN A 416 -20.61 -12.15 -26.21
CA GLN A 416 -20.20 -12.02 -27.60
C GLN A 416 -18.72 -11.62 -27.70
N PHE A 417 -18.00 -12.17 -28.68
CA PHE A 417 -16.70 -11.66 -29.09
C PHE A 417 -16.81 -11.07 -30.51
N PRO A 418 -17.08 -9.75 -30.63
CA PRO A 418 -17.38 -9.12 -31.90
C PRO A 418 -16.14 -9.00 -32.78
N LYS A 419 -16.33 -8.96 -34.10
CA LYS A 419 -15.29 -8.54 -35.03
C LYS A 419 -14.90 -7.08 -34.76
N PHE A 420 -13.66 -6.71 -35.10
CA PHE A 420 -13.24 -5.32 -35.13
C PHE A 420 -13.12 -4.81 -36.56
#